data_AF-W8TI38-F1
#
_entry.id   AF-W8TI38-F1
#
_cell.length_a   1.000
_cell.length_b   1.000
_cell.length_c   1.000
_cell.angle_alpha   90.00
_cell.angle_beta   90.00
_cell.angle_gamma   90.00
#
_symmetry.space_group_name_H-M   'P 1'
#
loop_
_entity.id
_entity.type
_entity.pdbx_description
1 polymer ?
#
loop_
_entity_poly.entity_id
_entity_poly.type
_entity_poly.pdbx_seq_one_letter_code
_entity_poly.pdbx_strand_id
1 'polypeptide(L)'
;MALIESLMRAVINFYKAHDRNAPVVIERVKEYDSEEMLMDRLERAIFDSCDEKCKSTSSRYAIWGEDIRSLSISAKEAMKSGKLEQAEELMNQVINSMGAFIDAQLILSDLRGKFSFVKSEDIIKSYVTSLQENNEVTDTEKDDFIGRMKEIMNSIK
;
A
#
# COMPACT_ATOMS: atom_id res chain seq x y z
N MET A 1 13.19 -11.80 -23.20
CA MET A 1 13.58 -11.78 -21.78
C MET A 1 14.79 -10.89 -21.54
N ALA A 2 15.92 -11.08 -22.25
CA ALA A 2 17.14 -10.26 -22.06
C ALA A 2 16.93 -8.73 -22.09
N LEU A 3 16.18 -8.18 -23.06
CA LEU A 3 15.91 -6.74 -23.12
C LEU A 3 15.12 -6.22 -21.92
N ILE A 4 14.10 -6.94 -21.47
CA ILE A 4 13.27 -6.55 -20.32
C ILE A 4 14.14 -6.53 -19.06
N GLU A 5 14.95 -7.56 -18.84
CA GLU A 5 15.89 -7.61 -17.73
C GLU A 5 16.91 -6.47 -17.77
N SER A 6 17.46 -6.16 -18.95
CA SER A 6 18.37 -5.02 -19.13
C SER A 6 17.69 -3.69 -18.79
N LEU A 7 16.44 -3.48 -19.23
CA LEU A 7 15.66 -2.29 -18.91
C LEU A 7 15.41 -2.18 -17.39
N MET A 8 15.01 -3.27 -16.74
CA MET A 8 14.80 -3.28 -15.28
C MET A 8 16.09 -3.00 -14.51
N ARG A 9 17.22 -3.58 -14.94
CA ARG A 9 18.53 -3.30 -14.35
C ARG A 9 18.94 -1.85 -14.52
N ALA A 10 18.67 -1.23 -15.67
CA ALA A 10 18.96 0.18 -15.91
C ALA A 10 18.17 1.08 -14.93
N VAL A 11 16.87 0.80 -14.73
CA VAL A 11 16.03 1.52 -13.76
C VAL A 11 16.61 1.40 -12.35
N ILE A 12 16.92 0.20 -11.89
CA ILE A 12 17.47 -0.03 -10.54
C ILE A 12 18.83 0.64 -10.36
N ASN A 13 19.71 0.54 -11.36
CA ASN A 13 21.03 1.16 -11.29
C ASN A 13 20.96 2.69 -11.26
N PHE A 14 20.02 3.29 -11.98
CA PHE A 14 19.78 4.73 -11.93
C PHE A 14 19.44 5.20 -10.51
N TYR A 15 18.44 4.57 -9.86
CA TYR A 15 18.05 4.94 -8.50
C TYR A 15 19.13 4.63 -7.45
N LYS A 16 19.93 3.57 -7.65
CA LYS A 16 21.08 3.24 -6.78
C LYS A 16 22.22 4.25 -6.87
N ALA A 17 22.47 4.77 -8.07
CA ALA A 17 23.55 5.74 -8.32
C ALA A 17 23.18 7.16 -7.91
N HIS A 18 21.90 7.45 -7.68
CA HIS A 18 21.44 8.77 -7.30
C HIS A 18 21.90 9.16 -5.89
N ASP A 19 22.07 10.46 -5.66
CA ASP A 19 22.43 11.02 -4.35
C ASP A 19 21.36 10.65 -3.31
N ARG A 20 21.80 10.15 -2.15
CA ARG A 20 20.90 9.77 -1.06
C ARG A 20 20.27 10.99 -0.37
N ASN A 21 20.85 12.18 -0.57
CA ASN A 21 20.39 13.41 0.09
C ASN A 21 19.26 14.12 -0.68
N ALA A 22 19.13 13.84 -1.98
CA ALA A 22 18.12 14.43 -2.85
C ALA A 22 17.27 13.33 -3.48
N PRO A 23 15.94 13.29 -3.30
CA PRO A 23 15.10 12.31 -3.98
C PRO A 23 15.01 12.67 -5.47
N VAL A 24 14.96 11.65 -6.32
CA VAL A 24 14.63 11.84 -7.74
C VAL A 24 13.18 12.27 -7.86
N VAL A 25 12.96 13.47 -8.41
CA VAL A 25 11.62 13.94 -8.81
C VAL A 25 11.60 14.03 -10.33
N ILE A 26 10.94 13.06 -10.98
CA ILE A 26 10.70 13.06 -12.42
C ILE A 26 9.20 13.17 -12.60
N GLU A 27 8.76 14.28 -13.19
CA GLU A 27 7.36 14.53 -13.51
C GLU A 27 6.84 13.47 -14.49
N ARG A 28 5.73 12.85 -14.15
CA ARG A 28 5.02 11.89 -14.99
C ARG A 28 3.56 12.29 -15.00
N VAL A 29 2.97 12.41 -16.19
CA VAL A 29 1.56 12.79 -16.34
C VAL A 29 0.68 11.71 -15.69
N LYS A 30 -0.21 12.14 -14.80
CA LYS A 30 -1.27 11.34 -14.19
C LYS A 30 -2.62 11.91 -14.55
N GLU A 31 -3.59 11.05 -14.81
CA GLU A 31 -5.00 11.44 -14.85
C GLU A 31 -5.52 11.55 -13.41
N TYR A 32 -5.97 12.76 -13.03
CA TYR A 32 -6.56 13.12 -11.73
C TYR A 32 -5.58 12.98 -10.55
N ASP A 33 -5.46 13.99 -9.68
CA ASP A 33 -4.41 14.03 -8.63
C ASP A 33 -4.97 14.59 -7.31
N SER A 34 -5.83 13.82 -6.65
CA SER A 34 -6.24 14.11 -5.27
C SER A 34 -5.73 13.04 -4.31
N GLU A 35 -5.25 13.49 -3.15
CA GLU A 35 -4.75 12.64 -2.06
C GLU A 35 -5.83 11.67 -1.55
N GLU A 36 -7.11 12.05 -1.66
CA GLU A 36 -8.28 11.25 -1.31
C GLU A 36 -8.37 9.93 -2.09
N MET A 37 -7.74 9.84 -3.27
CA MET A 37 -7.79 8.64 -4.10
C MET A 37 -6.72 7.59 -3.76
N LEU A 38 -5.83 7.84 -2.80
CA LEU A 38 -4.71 6.93 -2.50
C LEU A 38 -5.20 5.50 -2.21
N MET A 39 -6.15 5.37 -1.28
CA MET A 39 -6.67 4.07 -0.86
C MET A 39 -7.57 3.45 -1.93
N ASP A 40 -8.38 4.24 -2.63
CA ASP A 40 -9.22 3.76 -3.75
C ASP A 40 -8.37 3.20 -4.91
N ARG A 41 -7.24 3.84 -5.21
CA ARG A 41 -6.31 3.38 -6.25
C ARG A 41 -5.58 2.11 -5.83
N LEU A 42 -5.22 2.02 -4.55
CA LEU A 42 -4.65 0.80 -3.98
C LEU A 42 -5.66 -0.35 -4.05
N GLU A 43 -6.88 -0.12 -3.58
CA GLU A 43 -7.97 -1.10 -3.63
C GLU A 43 -8.16 -1.61 -5.06
N ARG A 44 -8.31 -0.70 -6.02
CA ARG A 44 -8.46 -1.07 -7.42
C ARG A 44 -7.29 -1.91 -7.96
N ALA A 45 -6.06 -1.61 -7.55
CA ALA A 45 -4.88 -2.39 -7.93
C ALA A 45 -4.88 -3.79 -7.28
N ILE A 46 -5.31 -3.91 -6.02
CA ILE A 46 -5.46 -5.18 -5.29
C ILE A 46 -6.53 -6.04 -5.95
N PHE A 47 -7.70 -5.50 -6.24
CA PHE A 47 -8.79 -6.24 -6.87
C PHE A 47 -8.43 -6.69 -8.29
N ASP A 48 -7.74 -5.87 -9.08
CA ASP A 48 -7.15 -6.29 -10.35
C ASP A 48 -6.17 -7.46 -10.16
N SER A 49 -5.43 -7.49 -9.04
CA SER A 49 -4.47 -8.57 -8.74
C SER A 49 -5.13 -9.90 -8.37
N CYS A 50 -6.42 -9.91 -8.02
CA CYS A 50 -7.20 -11.12 -7.82
C CYS A 50 -7.39 -11.89 -9.14
N ASP A 51 -7.42 -11.20 -10.28
CA ASP A 51 -7.43 -11.79 -11.63
C ASP A 51 -6.01 -11.88 -12.22
N GLU A 52 -5.47 -13.09 -12.30
CA GLU A 52 -4.13 -13.33 -12.87
C GLU A 52 -3.98 -12.92 -14.35
N LYS A 53 -5.09 -12.72 -15.06
CA LYS A 53 -5.10 -12.30 -16.48
C LYS A 53 -5.24 -10.80 -16.65
N CYS A 54 -5.45 -10.04 -15.57
CA CYS A 54 -5.63 -8.60 -15.66
C CYS A 54 -4.34 -7.92 -16.12
N LYS A 55 -4.41 -7.25 -17.28
CA LYS A 55 -3.24 -6.58 -17.88
C LYS A 55 -2.93 -5.23 -17.25
N SER A 56 -3.89 -4.60 -16.57
CA SER A 56 -3.73 -3.27 -15.98
C SER A 56 -3.04 -3.27 -14.62
N THR A 57 -2.90 -4.42 -13.96
CA THR A 57 -2.41 -4.52 -12.58
C THR A 57 -1.11 -3.75 -12.34
N SER A 58 -0.07 -3.99 -13.15
CA SER A 58 1.21 -3.29 -12.99
C SER A 58 1.10 -1.77 -13.17
N SER A 59 0.27 -1.31 -14.11
CA SER A 59 0.06 0.13 -14.31
C SER A 59 -0.70 0.78 -13.16
N ARG A 60 -1.67 0.07 -12.55
CA ARG A 60 -2.40 0.58 -11.38
C ARG A 60 -1.50 0.70 -10.15
N TYR A 61 -0.65 -0.30 -9.91
CA TYR A 61 0.36 -0.18 -8.84
C TYR A 61 1.38 0.93 -9.12
N ALA A 62 1.73 1.19 -10.39
CA ALA A 62 2.60 2.32 -10.71
C ALA A 62 1.93 3.67 -10.41
N ILE A 63 0.63 3.81 -10.66
CA ILE A 63 -0.14 5.02 -10.32
C ILE A 63 -0.19 5.21 -8.80
N TRP A 64 -0.59 4.17 -8.06
CA TRP A 64 -0.61 4.19 -6.60
C TRP A 64 0.77 4.45 -5.99
N GLY A 65 1.82 3.80 -6.49
CA GLY A 65 3.19 3.99 -6.01
C GLY A 65 3.72 5.41 -6.25
N GLU A 66 3.22 6.08 -7.28
CA GLU A 66 3.49 7.50 -7.52
C GLU A 66 2.69 8.40 -6.55
N ASP A 67 1.51 7.99 -6.06
CA ASP A 67 0.78 8.71 -5.00
C ASP A 67 1.56 8.67 -3.70
N ILE A 68 2.06 7.48 -3.32
CA ILE A 68 2.96 7.30 -2.16
C ILE A 68 4.19 8.20 -2.28
N ARG A 69 4.80 8.27 -3.47
CA ARG A 69 5.96 9.13 -3.70
C ARG A 69 5.61 10.61 -3.54
N SER A 70 4.47 11.05 -4.10
CA SER A 70 3.99 12.42 -4.00
C SER A 70 3.76 12.83 -2.53
N LEU A 71 3.00 12.03 -1.78
CA LEU A 71 2.74 12.26 -0.35
C LEU A 71 4.03 12.31 0.48
N SER A 72 4.99 11.41 0.19
CA SER A 72 6.29 11.40 0.86
C SER A 72 7.12 12.66 0.60
N ILE A 73 7.03 13.21 -0.62
CA ILE A 73 7.67 14.48 -0.98
C ILE A 73 6.99 15.64 -0.24
N SER A 74 5.65 15.70 -0.28
CA SER A 74 4.86 16.70 0.45
C SER A 74 5.15 16.67 1.95
N ALA A 75 5.25 15.48 2.56
CA ALA A 75 5.61 15.32 3.97
C ALA A 75 7.01 15.89 4.26
N LYS A 76 8.00 15.57 3.41
CA LYS A 76 9.37 16.11 3.52
C LYS A 76 9.39 17.64 3.41
N GLU A 77 8.59 18.23 2.53
CA GLU A 77 8.48 19.68 2.37
C GLU A 77 7.79 20.34 3.56
N ALA A 78 6.74 19.72 4.11
CA ALA A 78 6.10 20.15 5.35
C ALA A 78 7.08 20.14 6.52
N MET A 79 7.88 19.09 6.68
CA MET A 79 8.95 19.02 7.69
C MET A 79 9.96 20.16 7.55
N LYS A 80 10.46 20.41 6.33
CA LYS A 80 11.42 21.50 6.06
C LYS A 80 10.84 22.89 6.38
N SER A 81 9.52 23.03 6.23
CA SER A 81 8.80 24.27 6.48
C SER A 81 8.35 24.42 7.94
N GLY A 82 8.72 23.48 8.83
CA GLY A 82 8.32 23.48 10.24
C GLY A 82 6.87 23.07 10.50
N LYS A 83 6.15 22.56 9.49
CA LYS A 83 4.76 22.09 9.59
C LYS A 83 4.73 20.62 10.02
N LEU A 84 5.10 20.36 11.27
CA LEU A 84 5.32 19.00 11.76
C LEU A 84 4.03 18.17 11.82
N GLU A 85 2.91 18.75 12.26
CA GLU A 85 1.61 18.06 12.30
C GLU A 85 1.17 17.60 10.91
N GLN A 86 1.23 18.50 9.90
CA GLN A 86 0.93 18.15 8.52
C GLN A 86 1.86 17.05 7.98
N ALA A 87 3.16 17.12 8.32
CA ALA A 87 4.10 16.09 7.92
C ALA A 87 3.77 14.72 8.54
N GLU A 88 3.37 14.70 9.80
CA GLU A 88 2.95 13.49 10.51
C GLU A 88 1.68 12.89 9.91
N GLU A 89 0.67 13.70 9.62
CA GLU A 89 -0.56 13.27 8.95
C GLU A 89 -0.25 12.61 7.58
N LEU A 90 0.56 13.27 6.75
CA LEU A 90 0.96 12.75 5.44
C LEU A 90 1.76 11.44 5.57
N MET A 91 2.66 11.35 6.56
CA MET A 91 3.41 10.11 6.80
C MET A 91 2.52 8.98 7.32
N ASN A 92 1.53 9.27 8.15
CA ASN A 92 0.56 8.27 8.61
C ASN A 92 -0.23 7.70 7.44
N GLN A 93 -0.65 8.53 6.48
CA GLN A 93 -1.30 8.05 5.25
C GLN A 93 -0.39 7.13 4.43
N VAL A 94 0.88 7.51 4.25
CA VAL A 94 1.88 6.67 3.55
C VAL A 94 2.07 5.33 4.25
N ILE A 95 2.25 5.34 5.58
CA ILE A 95 2.48 4.13 6.38
C ILE A 95 1.28 3.19 6.30
N ASN A 96 0.07 3.71 6.50
CA ASN A 96 -1.16 2.92 6.47
C ASN A 96 -1.40 2.32 5.08
N SER A 97 -1.19 3.09 4.01
CA SER A 97 -1.35 2.61 2.63
C SER A 97 -0.31 1.55 2.26
N MET A 98 0.96 1.74 2.66
CA MET A 98 1.99 0.72 2.47
C MET A 98 1.71 -0.55 3.26
N GLY A 99 1.21 -0.43 4.51
CA GLY A 99 0.78 -1.58 5.31
C GLY A 99 -0.32 -2.39 4.62
N ALA A 100 -1.38 -1.71 4.16
CA ALA A 100 -2.46 -2.35 3.42
C ALA A 100 -1.97 -3.05 2.13
N PHE A 101 -1.05 -2.42 1.39
CA PHE A 101 -0.43 -3.06 0.22
C PHE A 101 0.31 -4.35 0.59
N ILE A 102 1.18 -4.29 1.61
CA ILE A 102 1.99 -5.44 2.05
C ILE A 102 1.07 -6.61 2.45
N ASP A 103 0.11 -6.35 3.32
CA ASP A 103 -0.79 -7.39 3.83
C ASP A 103 -1.65 -8.00 2.71
N ALA A 104 -2.15 -7.18 1.77
CA ALA A 104 -2.87 -7.68 0.61
C ALA A 104 -2.00 -8.57 -0.30
N GLN A 105 -0.73 -8.21 -0.53
CA GLN A 105 0.18 -9.06 -1.31
C GLN A 105 0.49 -10.38 -0.60
N LEU A 106 0.62 -10.37 0.73
CA LEU A 106 0.85 -11.57 1.52
C LEU A 106 -0.35 -12.51 1.47
N ILE A 107 -1.56 -11.97 1.65
CA ILE A 107 -2.81 -12.73 1.51
C ILE A 107 -2.92 -13.34 0.12
N LEU A 108 -2.69 -12.55 -0.94
CA LEU A 108 -2.73 -13.05 -2.32
C LEU A 108 -1.68 -14.13 -2.58
N SER A 109 -0.49 -14.03 -1.98
CA SER A 109 0.56 -15.03 -2.11
C SER A 109 0.19 -16.34 -1.41
N ASP A 110 -0.24 -16.24 -0.15
CA ASP A 110 -0.64 -17.37 0.71
C ASP A 110 -1.82 -18.14 0.10
N LEU A 111 -2.90 -17.45 -0.28
CA LEU A 111 -4.08 -18.08 -0.89
C LEU A 111 -3.80 -18.75 -2.25
N ARG A 112 -2.73 -18.34 -2.94
CA ARG A 112 -2.28 -18.96 -4.20
C ARG A 112 -1.28 -20.10 -3.98
N GLY A 113 -1.00 -20.49 -2.74
CA GLY A 113 0.00 -21.50 -2.39
C GLY A 113 1.44 -21.07 -2.76
N LYS A 114 1.67 -19.77 -2.95
CA LYS A 114 3.01 -19.20 -3.18
C LYS A 114 3.67 -18.93 -1.83
N PHE A 115 4.97 -18.61 -1.87
CA PHE A 115 5.70 -18.27 -0.65
C PHE A 115 5.07 -17.01 0.00
N SER A 116 4.64 -17.15 1.24
CA SER A 116 4.27 -16.04 2.11
C SER A 116 5.01 -16.20 3.44
N PHE A 117 5.55 -15.09 3.96
CA PHE A 117 6.22 -15.11 5.27
C PHE A 117 5.26 -14.88 6.44
N VAL A 118 3.98 -14.59 6.17
CA VAL A 118 2.88 -14.52 7.14
C VAL A 118 1.63 -15.16 6.51
N LYS A 119 0.84 -15.91 7.28
CA LYS A 119 -0.41 -16.50 6.77
C LYS A 119 -1.53 -15.45 6.74
N SER A 120 -2.45 -15.62 5.80
CA SER A 120 -3.64 -14.75 5.67
C SER A 120 -4.45 -14.72 6.97
N GLU A 121 -4.60 -15.88 7.62
CA GLU A 121 -5.31 -15.99 8.89
C GLU A 121 -4.66 -15.15 10.01
N ASP A 122 -3.33 -15.11 10.07
CA ASP A 122 -2.59 -14.38 11.10
C ASP A 122 -2.74 -12.86 10.91
N ILE A 123 -2.77 -12.38 9.66
CA ILE A 123 -3.02 -10.97 9.32
C ILE A 123 -4.41 -10.55 9.82
N ILE A 124 -5.46 -11.30 9.46
CA ILE A 124 -6.83 -10.95 9.87
C ILE A 124 -7.00 -11.05 11.39
N LYS A 125 -6.35 -12.01 12.06
CA LYS A 125 -6.31 -12.08 13.53
C LYS A 125 -5.71 -10.82 14.13
N SER A 126 -4.57 -10.36 13.61
CA SER A 126 -3.92 -9.14 14.09
C SER A 126 -4.82 -7.91 13.95
N TYR A 127 -5.59 -7.80 12.86
CA TYR A 127 -6.57 -6.71 12.71
C TYR A 127 -7.69 -6.77 13.74
N VAL A 128 -8.26 -7.96 13.97
CA VAL A 128 -9.29 -8.16 15.00
C VAL A 128 -8.75 -7.78 16.38
N THR A 129 -7.56 -8.26 16.75
CA THR A 129 -6.92 -7.92 18.02
C THR A 129 -6.68 -6.42 18.16
N SER A 130 -6.10 -5.79 17.13
CA SER A 130 -5.84 -4.34 17.12
C SER A 130 -7.13 -3.54 17.30
N LEU A 131 -8.21 -3.91 16.61
CA LEU A 131 -9.51 -3.26 16.79
C LEU A 131 -10.02 -3.48 18.22
N GLN A 132 -9.97 -4.69 18.76
CA GLN A 132 -10.45 -4.98 20.11
C GLN A 132 -9.68 -4.21 21.20
N GLU A 133 -8.37 -4.01 21.04
CA GLU A 133 -7.52 -3.27 21.97
C GLU A 133 -7.71 -1.74 21.88
N ASN A 134 -8.22 -1.24 20.74
CA ASN A 134 -8.45 0.18 20.53
C ASN A 134 -9.74 0.64 21.27
N ASN A 135 -9.58 1.18 22.47
CA ASN A 135 -10.67 1.59 23.37
C ASN A 135 -11.38 2.90 22.97
N GLU A 136 -10.93 3.59 21.92
CA GLU A 136 -11.48 4.89 21.51
C GLU A 136 -12.78 4.80 20.73
N VAL A 137 -13.16 3.60 20.28
CA VAL A 137 -14.35 3.37 19.45
C VAL A 137 -15.26 2.36 20.14
N THR A 138 -16.28 2.85 20.84
CA THR A 138 -17.52 2.10 21.11
C THR A 138 -18.50 2.42 19.99
N ASP A 139 -18.45 1.66 18.90
CA ASP A 139 -19.38 1.83 17.79
C ASP A 139 -19.81 0.48 17.24
N THR A 140 -21.11 0.36 16.99
CA THR A 140 -21.74 -0.81 16.39
C THR A 140 -21.10 -1.20 15.05
N GLU A 141 -20.51 -0.23 14.34
CA GLU A 141 -19.76 -0.42 13.10
C GLU A 141 -18.47 -1.22 13.29
N LYS A 142 -17.77 -1.01 14.41
CA LYS A 142 -16.55 -1.74 14.75
C LYS A 142 -16.86 -3.20 15.07
N ASP A 143 -17.93 -3.44 15.82
CA ASP A 143 -18.38 -4.79 16.14
C ASP A 143 -18.82 -5.56 14.88
N ASP A 144 -19.51 -4.87 13.96
CA ASP A 144 -19.88 -5.43 12.65
C ASP A 144 -18.65 -5.76 11.80
N PHE A 145 -17.64 -4.88 11.77
CA PHE A 145 -16.39 -5.13 11.04
C PHE A 145 -15.59 -6.31 11.62
N ILE A 146 -15.50 -6.40 12.96
CA ILE A 146 -14.90 -7.55 13.66
C ILE A 146 -15.68 -8.84 13.35
N GLY A 147 -17.01 -8.77 13.33
CA GLY A 147 -17.88 -9.89 12.97
C GLY A 147 -17.56 -10.42 11.58
N ARG A 148 -17.53 -9.53 10.58
CA ARG A 148 -17.18 -9.86 9.19
C ARG A 148 -15.77 -10.47 9.07
N MET A 149 -14.78 -9.93 9.79
CA MET A 149 -13.42 -10.51 9.78
C MET A 149 -13.38 -11.93 10.36
N LYS A 150 -14.11 -12.19 11.44
CA LYS A 150 -14.21 -13.53 12.04
C LYS A 150 -14.93 -14.52 11.11
N GLU A 151 -15.95 -14.07 10.39
CA GLU A 151 -16.62 -14.87 9.36
C GLU A 151 -15.66 -15.23 8.22
N ILE A 152 -14.91 -14.26 7.70
CA ILE A 152 -13.89 -14.47 6.67
C ILE A 152 -12.85 -15.48 7.16
N MET A 153 -12.32 -15.33 8.37
CA MET A 153 -11.36 -16.28 8.93
C MET A 153 -11.89 -17.72 8.98
N ASN A 154 -13.16 -17.90 9.35
CA ASN A 154 -13.78 -19.23 9.37
C ASN A 154 -13.92 -19.84 7.97
N SER A 155 -13.98 -19.01 6.92
CA SER A 155 -14.08 -19.43 5.52
C SER A 155 -12.74 -19.75 4.84
N ILE A 156 -11.61 -19.34 5.44
CA ILE A 156 -10.25 -19.61 4.92
C ILE A 156 -9.77 -21.04 5.27
N LYS A 157 -10.55 -21.81 6.02
CA LYS A 157 -10.25 -23.21 6.41
C LYS A 157 -10.28 -24.20 5.26
#